data_AF-A0A924XGZ0-F1
#
_entry.id   AF-A0A924XGZ0-F1
#
_cell.length_a   1.000
_cell.length_b   1.000
_cell.length_c   1.000
_cell.angle_alpha   90.00
_cell.angle_beta   90.00
_cell.angle_gamma   90.00
#
_symmetry.space_group_name_H-M   'P 1'
#
loop_
_entity.id
_entity.type
_entity.pdbx_description
1 polymer ?
#
loop_
_entity_poly.entity_id
_entity_poly.type
_entity_poly.pdbx_seq_one_letter_code
_entity_poly.pdbx_strand_id
1 'polypeptide(L)' 'MTPDNDTLDERGTTIAEARALLQTLRDKGFEGDNGKIAVGLGRTEDEIADILDDKGTFDDDLLIKVRALAQQRGVELE' A
#
# COMPACT_ATOMS: atom_id res chain seq x y z
N MET A 1 19.89 21.39 -8.03
CA MET A 1 18.61 20.74 -8.39
C MET A 1 18.80 19.28 -8.00
N THR A 2 18.43 18.94 -6.76
CA THR A 2 18.56 17.56 -6.26
C THR A 2 17.38 16.77 -6.80
N PRO A 3 17.60 15.69 -7.55
CA PRO A 3 16.51 14.77 -7.88
C PRO A 3 16.16 13.97 -6.61
N ASP A 4 15.09 13.18 -6.67
CA ASP A 4 14.83 12.07 -5.74
C ASP A 4 14.15 12.42 -4.40
N ASN A 5 12.98 13.07 -4.45
CA ASN A 5 12.01 13.01 -3.34
C ASN A 5 10.82 12.10 -3.73
N ASP A 6 11.12 10.90 -4.26
CA ASP A 6 10.13 9.82 -4.52
C ASP A 6 9.89 9.00 -3.25
N THR A 7 9.82 9.69 -2.11
CA THR A 7 9.58 9.07 -0.81
C THR A 7 8.22 9.54 -0.33
N LEU A 8 7.37 8.58 0.00
CA LEU A 8 6.01 8.82 0.44
C LEU A 8 5.94 9.35 1.87
N ASP A 9 6.88 8.93 2.74
CA ASP A 9 6.85 9.19 4.18
C ASP A 9 8.22 9.67 4.69
N GLU A 10 8.24 10.25 5.90
CA GLU A 10 9.44 10.72 6.61
C GLU A 10 10.47 9.60 6.85
N ARG A 11 10.05 8.34 6.75
CA ARG A 11 10.92 7.15 6.79
C ARG A 11 11.67 6.88 5.50
N GLY A 12 11.44 7.66 4.44
CA GLY A 12 12.07 7.45 3.14
C GLY A 12 11.46 6.29 2.35
N THR A 13 10.23 5.87 2.68
CA THR A 13 9.57 4.75 1.99
C THR A 13 9.21 5.13 0.57
N THR A 14 9.75 4.42 -0.40
CA THR A 14 9.47 4.67 -1.82
C THR A 14 8.12 4.09 -2.26
N ILE A 15 7.61 4.53 -3.42
CA ILE A 15 6.38 3.97 -4.02
C ILE A 15 6.54 2.46 -4.26
N ALA A 16 7.71 2.02 -4.70
CA ALA A 16 8.02 0.61 -4.93
C ALA A 16 7.91 -0.22 -3.64
N GLU A 17 8.48 0.27 -2.53
CA GLU A 17 8.36 -0.38 -1.24
C GLU A 17 6.91 -0.39 -0.75
N ALA A 18 6.22 0.76 -0.81
CA ALA A 18 4.84 0.87 -0.38
C ALA A 18 3.90 -0.09 -1.13
N ARG A 19 4.13 -0.29 -2.42
CA ARG A 19 3.42 -1.28 -3.23
C ARG A 19 3.72 -2.72 -2.79
N ALA A 20 4.97 -3.03 -2.46
CA ALA A 20 5.33 -4.34 -1.91
C ALA A 20 4.63 -4.61 -0.56
N LEU A 21 4.52 -3.57 0.30
CA LEU A 21 3.77 -3.64 1.55
C LEU A 21 2.27 -3.87 1.28
N LEU A 22 1.68 -3.14 0.33
CA LEU A 22 0.28 -3.32 -0.07
C LEU A 22 0.01 -4.72 -0.60
N GLN A 23 0.89 -5.25 -1.46
CA GLN A 23 0.80 -6.60 -2.00
C GLN A 23 0.88 -7.65 -0.88
N THR A 24 1.80 -7.48 0.07
CA THR A 24 1.95 -8.37 1.22
C THR A 24 0.73 -8.33 2.13
N LEU A 25 0.20 -7.12 2.41
CA LEU A 25 -1.02 -6.95 3.18
C LEU A 25 -2.21 -7.59 2.48
N ARG A 26 -2.31 -7.45 1.16
CA ARG A 26 -3.38 -8.10 0.38
C ARG A 26 -3.30 -9.60 0.54
N ASP A 27 -2.14 -10.18 0.26
CA ASP A 27 -1.95 -11.63 0.27
C ASP A 27 -2.17 -12.24 1.66
N LYS A 28 -1.49 -11.69 2.68
CA LYS A 28 -1.51 -12.23 4.05
C LYS A 28 -2.70 -11.75 4.89
N GLY A 29 -3.12 -10.50 4.73
CA GLY A 29 -4.15 -9.86 5.56
C GLY A 29 -5.56 -9.91 4.98
N PHE A 30 -5.66 -10.16 3.67
CA PHE A 30 -6.93 -10.18 2.93
C PHE A 30 -7.06 -11.38 2.00
N GLU A 31 -6.21 -12.40 2.15
CA GLU A 31 -6.26 -13.65 1.38
C GLU A 31 -6.11 -13.44 -0.14
N GLY A 32 -5.41 -12.38 -0.54
CA GLY A 32 -5.23 -12.01 -1.94
C GLY A 32 -6.41 -11.26 -2.56
N ASP A 33 -7.44 -10.91 -1.77
CA ASP A 33 -8.67 -10.29 -2.26
C ASP A 33 -8.53 -8.76 -2.37
N ASN A 34 -8.53 -8.25 -3.61
CA ASN A 34 -8.43 -6.81 -3.89
C ASN A 34 -9.63 -6.03 -3.34
N GLY A 35 -10.84 -6.60 -3.38
CA GLY A 35 -12.06 -5.98 -2.89
C GLY A 35 -12.04 -5.79 -1.37
N LYS A 36 -11.62 -6.81 -0.60
CA LYS A 36 -11.55 -6.70 0.86
C LYS A 36 -10.50 -5.69 1.31
N ILE A 37 -9.32 -5.68 0.70
CA ILE A 37 -8.28 -4.68 1.04
C ILE A 37 -8.71 -3.27 0.63
N ALA A 38 -9.36 -3.12 -0.53
CA ALA A 38 -9.91 -1.85 -0.98
C ALA A 38 -10.93 -1.29 0.01
N VAL A 39 -11.87 -2.12 0.50
CA VAL A 39 -12.82 -1.75 1.55
C VAL A 39 -12.10 -1.33 2.83
N GLY A 40 -11.05 -2.04 3.23
CA GLY A 40 -10.25 -1.70 4.41
C GLY A 40 -9.51 -0.36 4.27
N LEU A 41 -9.01 -0.06 3.07
CA LEU A 41 -8.27 1.18 2.76
C LEU A 41 -9.20 2.36 2.43
N GLY A 42 -10.50 2.10 2.25
CA GLY A 42 -11.47 3.10 1.77
C GLY A 42 -11.24 3.49 0.31
N ARG A 43 -10.70 2.57 -0.50
CA ARG A 43 -10.39 2.72 -1.92
C ARG A 43 -11.28 1.81 -2.76
N THR A 44 -11.23 1.95 -4.07
CA THR A 44 -11.90 1.01 -4.99
C THR A 44 -10.97 -0.14 -5.35
N GLU A 45 -11.55 -1.28 -5.73
CA GLU A 45 -10.78 -2.43 -6.22
C GLU A 45 -9.91 -2.06 -7.43
N ASP A 46 -10.44 -1.21 -8.31
CA ASP A 46 -9.76 -0.69 -9.49
C ASP A 46 -8.52 0.13 -9.11
N GLU A 47 -8.61 1.04 -8.13
CA GLU A 47 -7.44 1.78 -7.66
C GLU A 47 -6.37 0.86 -7.08
N ILE A 48 -6.76 -0.14 -6.28
CA ILE A 48 -5.80 -1.11 -5.75
C ILE A 48 -5.15 -1.91 -6.89
N ALA A 49 -5.92 -2.34 -7.89
CA ALA A 49 -5.41 -3.05 -9.04
C ALA A 49 -4.43 -2.18 -9.86
N ASP A 50 -4.76 -0.91 -10.08
CA ASP A 50 -3.95 0.03 -10.84
C ASP A 50 -2.61 0.32 -10.13
N ILE A 51 -2.65 0.52 -8.81
CA ILE A 51 -1.45 0.65 -7.96
C ILE A 51 -0.61 -0.63 -8.00
N LEU A 52 -1.27 -1.79 -7.94
CA LEU A 52 -0.59 -3.09 -8.05
C LEU A 52 -0.09 -3.38 -9.46
N ASP A 53 -0.50 -2.64 -10.49
CA ASP A 53 -0.07 -2.76 -11.89
C ASP A 53 0.93 -1.66 -12.32
N ASP A 54 1.41 -0.83 -11.38
CA ASP A 54 2.28 0.33 -11.65
C ASP A 54 1.61 1.47 -12.44
N LYS A 55 0.29 1.43 -12.59
CA LYS A 55 -0.47 2.45 -13.31
C LYS A 55 -1.06 3.50 -12.39
N GLY A 56 -1.24 3.13 -11.11
CA GLY A 56 -1.89 3.96 -10.11
C GLY A 56 -0.91 4.74 -9.25
N THR A 57 -1.40 5.84 -8.68
CA THR A 57 -0.65 6.64 -7.71
C THR A 57 -0.77 6.08 -6.31
N PHE A 58 0.36 5.94 -5.64
CA PHE A 58 0.42 5.58 -4.23
C PHE A 58 0.67 6.87 -3.43
N ASP A 59 -0.18 7.17 -2.45
CA ASP A 59 -0.06 8.35 -1.59
C ASP A 59 0.40 7.97 -0.17
N ASP A 60 0.94 8.95 0.57
CA ASP A 60 1.31 8.79 1.98
C ASP A 60 0.13 8.33 2.87
N ASP A 61 -1.07 8.89 2.67
CA ASP A 61 -2.28 8.47 3.40
C ASP A 61 -2.56 6.97 3.20
N LEU A 62 -2.33 6.46 1.98
CA LEU A 62 -2.50 5.05 1.68
C LEU A 62 -1.46 4.21 2.42
N LEU A 63 -0.22 4.69 2.51
CA LEU A 63 0.87 4.01 3.21
C LEU A 63 0.57 3.89 4.72
N ILE A 64 0.10 4.98 5.32
CA ILE A 64 -0.32 5.00 6.72
C ILE A 64 -1.43 3.98 6.97
N LYS A 65 -2.45 3.92 6.10
CA LYS A 65 -3.55 2.97 6.23
C LYS A 65 -3.12 1.53 6.02
N VAL A 66 -2.26 1.25 5.04
CA VAL A 66 -1.68 -0.08 4.82
C VAL A 66 -0.96 -0.56 6.08
N ARG A 67 -0.09 0.28 6.65
CA ARG A 67 0.62 -0.07 7.90
C ARG A 67 -0.34 -0.28 9.08
N ALA A 68 -1.33 0.59 9.23
CA ALA A 68 -2.32 0.47 10.29
C ALA A 68 -3.15 -0.81 10.17
N LEU A 69 -3.63 -1.15 8.97
CA LEU A 69 -4.39 -2.38 8.71
C LEU A 69 -3.52 -3.62 8.92
N ALA A 70 -2.27 -3.60 8.47
CA ALA A 70 -1.36 -4.71 8.68
C ALA A 70 -1.14 -4.98 10.17
N GLN A 71 -0.90 -3.93 10.96
CA GLN A 71 -0.78 -4.05 12.41
C GLN A 71 -2.08 -4.54 13.06
N GLN A 72 -3.23 -4.04 12.62
CA GLN A 72 -4.54 -4.51 13.12
C GLN A 72 -4.82 -5.98 12.78
N ARG A 73 -4.32 -6.47 11.65
CA ARG A 73 -4.51 -7.85 11.18
C ARG A 73 -3.40 -8.80 11.66
N GLY A 74 -2.36 -8.29 12.31
CA GLY A 74 -1.19 -9.07 12.70
C GLY A 74 -0.35 -9.54 11.50
N VAL A 75 -0.38 -8.79 10.40
CA VAL A 75 0.48 -9.03 9.23
C VAL A 75 1.78 -8.28 9.45
N GLU A 76 2.88 -9.01 9.53
CA GLU A 76 4.22 -8.42 9.51
C GLU A 76 4.55 -7.97 8.09
N LEU A 77 4.71 -6.65 7.96
CA LEU A 77 5.22 -5.99 6.77
C LEU A 77 6.71 -5.72 7.01
N GLU A 78 7.56 -6.37 6.22
CA GLU A 78 9.03 -6.24 6.31
C GLU A 78 9.54 -5.16 5.36
#